data_AF-A0A1I5WM18-F1
#
_entry.id   AF-A0A1I5WM18-F1
#
_cell.length_a   1.000
_cell.length_b   1.000
_cell.length_c   1.000
_cell.angle_alpha   90.00
_cell.angle_beta   90.00
_cell.angle_gamma   90.00
#
_symmetry.space_group_name_H-M   'P 1'
#
loop_
_entity.id
_entity.type
_entity.pdbx_description
1 polymer ?
#
loop_
_entity_poly.entity_id
_entity_poly.type
_entity_poly.pdbx_seq_one_letter_code
_entity_poly.pdbx_strand_id
1 'polypeptide(L)' 'MNTYEPEGRGIAAELLSLELATARQRVNQAERSLERAEGMLDDECSVAVGFALCGRIRAEQASAKAARRRLLKINSAR' A
#
# COMPACT_ATOMS: atom_id res chain seq x y z
N MET A 1 35.65 -23.47 21.16
CA MET A 1 34.40 -23.68 20.41
C MET A 1 33.85 -22.30 20.07
N ASN A 2 34.19 -21.73 18.90
CA ASN A 2 33.66 -20.43 18.48
C ASN A 2 32.36 -20.68 17.72
N THR A 3 31.23 -20.31 18.32
CA THR A 3 29.94 -20.24 17.62
C THR A 3 29.95 -18.98 16.77
N TYR A 4 30.27 -19.15 15.49
CA TYR A 4 30.09 -18.11 14.48
C TYR A 4 28.58 -17.92 14.28
N GLU A 5 28.00 -16.94 14.96
CA GLU A 5 26.66 -16.43 14.64
C GLU A 5 26.73 -15.87 13.20
N PRO A 6 25.92 -16.37 12.25
CA PRO A 6 26.01 -15.89 10.88
C PRO A 6 25.48 -14.46 10.80
N GLU A 7 26.36 -13.52 10.45
CA GLU A 7 26.09 -12.08 10.31
C GLU A 7 24.92 -11.74 9.35
N GLY A 8 24.40 -12.72 8.61
CA GLY A 8 23.28 -12.55 7.69
C GLY A 8 21.88 -12.51 8.33
N ARG A 9 21.68 -12.95 9.58
CA ARG A 9 20.33 -12.95 10.19
C ARG A 9 19.81 -11.55 10.52
N GLY A 10 20.69 -10.65 10.99
CA GLY A 10 20.32 -9.28 11.33
C GLY A 10 19.93 -8.46 10.09
N ILE A 11 20.76 -8.51 9.05
CA ILE A 11 20.56 -7.76 7.80
C ILE A 11 19.27 -8.22 7.09
N ALA A 12 19.00 -9.53 7.05
CA ALA A 12 17.76 -10.06 6.46
C ALA A 12 16.50 -9.59 7.23
N ALA A 13 16.56 -9.56 8.57
CA ALA A 13 15.46 -9.07 9.39
C ALA A 13 15.22 -7.55 9.25
N GLU A 14 16.28 -6.77 9.10
CA GLU A 14 16.22 -5.33 8.85
C GLU A 14 15.64 -5.02 7.46
N LEU A 15 16.08 -5.74 6.43
CA LEU A 15 15.51 -5.65 5.07
C LEU A 15 14.01 -5.95 5.06
N LEU A 16 13.58 -7.04 5.69
CA LEU A 16 12.17 -7.39 5.81
C LEU A 16 11.36 -6.33 6.56
N SER A 17 11.95 -5.73 7.60
CA SER A 17 11.31 -4.65 8.37
C SER A 17 11.14 -3.38 7.53
N LEU A 18 12.14 -3.04 6.72
CA LEU A 18 12.09 -1.90 5.80
C LEU A 18 11.08 -2.12 4.67
N GLU A 19 11.03 -3.32 4.09
CA GLU A 19 10.04 -3.70 3.09
C GLU A 19 8.61 -3.62 3.65
N LEU A 20 8.41 -4.11 4.89
CA LEU A 20 7.12 -4.04 5.58
C LEU A 20 6.70 -2.59 5.85
N ALA A 21 7.61 -1.76 6.34
CA ALA A 21 7.34 -0.33 6.58
C ALA A 21 6.96 0.39 5.29
N THR A 22 7.70 0.13 4.21
CA THR A 22 7.42 0.69 2.87
C THR A 22 6.07 0.24 2.34
N ALA A 23 5.73 -1.05 2.50
CA ALA A 23 4.44 -1.59 2.08
C ALA A 23 3.27 -0.96 2.86
N ARG A 24 3.42 -0.76 4.17
CA ARG A 24 2.42 -0.06 5.00
C ARG A 24 2.24 1.40 4.58
N GLN A 25 3.34 2.11 4.35
CA GLN A 25 3.28 3.50 3.89
C GLN A 25 2.54 3.61 2.55
N ARG A 26 2.80 2.71 1.60
CA ARG A 26 2.11 2.68 0.31
C ARG A 26 0.62 2.42 0.43
N VAL A 27 0.20 1.52 1.34
CA VAL A 27 -1.22 1.28 1.62
C VAL A 27 -1.88 2.55 2.17
N ASN A 28 -1.29 3.19 3.18
CA ASN A 28 -1.83 4.42 3.76
C ASN A 28 -1.95 5.56 2.73
N GLN A 29 -0.97 5.67 1.83
CA GLN A 29 -1.03 6.66 0.74
C GLN A 29 -2.15 6.38 -0.24
N ALA A 30 -2.33 5.11 -0.65
CA ALA A 30 -3.41 4.72 -1.55
C ALA A 30 -4.80 4.92 -0.91
N GLU A 31 -4.94 4.62 0.38
CA GLU A 31 -6.19 4.86 1.13
C GLU A 31 -6.54 6.35 1.18
N ARG A 32 -5.58 7.22 1.51
CA ARG A 32 -5.81 8.68 1.51
C ARG A 32 -6.12 9.24 0.13
N SER A 33 -5.51 8.68 -0.92
CA SER A 33 -5.80 9.05 -2.31
C SER A 33 -7.24 8.69 -2.69
N LEU A 34 -7.68 7.49 -2.29
CA LEU A 34 -9.05 7.03 -2.48
C LEU A 34 -10.05 7.91 -1.72
N GLU A 35 -9.81 8.17 -0.44
CA GLU A 35 -10.68 9.00 0.40
C GLU A 35 -10.83 10.42 -0.16
N ARG A 36 -9.75 11.00 -0.70
CA ARG A 36 -9.83 12.28 -1.43
C ARG A 36 -10.66 12.18 -2.71
N ALA A 37 -10.49 11.12 -3.49
CA ALA A 37 -11.25 10.94 -4.72
C ALA A 37 -12.74 10.73 -4.46
N GLU A 38 -13.09 10.02 -3.38
CA GLU A 38 -14.45 9.84 -2.88
C GLU A 38 -15.03 11.17 -2.39
N GLY A 39 -14.30 11.95 -1.58
CA GLY A 39 -14.77 13.27 -1.13
C GLY A 39 -15.01 14.27 -2.27
N MET A 40 -14.25 14.18 -3.37
CA MET A 40 -14.50 15.00 -4.57
C MET A 40 -15.81 14.63 -5.32
N LEU A 41 -16.36 13.43 -5.09
CA LEU A 41 -17.70 13.07 -5.61
C LEU A 41 -18.82 13.66 -4.74
N ASP A 42 -18.56 13.89 -3.45
CA ASP A 42 -19.54 14.43 -2.51
C ASP A 42 -19.69 15.96 -2.65
N ASP A 43 -18.67 16.65 -3.18
CA ASP A 43 -18.78 18.03 -3.64
C ASP A 43 -19.65 18.08 -4.91
N GLU A 44 -20.65 18.98 -4.99
CA GLU A 44 -21.56 19.15 -6.14
C GLU A 44 -20.81 19.36 -7.47
N CYS A 45 -20.40 18.26 -8.09
CA CYS A 45 -19.65 18.21 -9.33
C CYS A 45 -20.59 17.89 -10.50
N SER A 46 -20.36 18.53 -11.65
CA SER A 46 -21.12 18.24 -12.86
C SER A 46 -20.97 16.76 -13.29
N VAL A 47 -21.98 16.22 -13.97
CA VAL A 47 -22.07 14.79 -14.36
C VAL A 47 -20.82 14.27 -15.08
N ALA A 48 -20.16 15.11 -15.90
CA ALA A 48 -18.91 14.77 -16.58
C ALA A 48 -17.71 14.62 -15.61
N VAL A 49 -17.65 15.46 -14.58
CA VAL A 49 -16.65 15.38 -13.51
C VAL A 49 -16.88 14.13 -12.65
N GLY A 50 -18.14 13.81 -12.35
CA GLY A 50 -18.52 12.58 -11.64
C GLY A 50 -18.08 11.30 -12.37
N PHE A 51 -18.24 11.23 -13.70
CA PHE A 51 -17.83 10.05 -14.47
C PHE A 51 -16.30 9.87 -14.51
N ALA A 52 -15.56 10.98 -14.68
CA ALA A 52 -14.09 10.96 -14.62
C ALA A 52 -13.57 10.57 -13.22
N LEU A 53 -14.23 11.04 -12.16
CA LEU A 53 -13.93 10.68 -10.78
C LEU A 53 -14.22 9.19 -10.49
N CYS A 54 -15.34 8.64 -10.96
CA CYS A 54 -15.61 7.20 -10.88
C CYS A 54 -14.52 6.35 -11.57
N GLY A 55 -13.97 6.82 -12.69
CA GLY A 55 -12.81 6.21 -13.34
C GLY A 55 -11.57 6.19 -12.43
N ARG A 56 -11.24 7.34 -11.83
CA ARG A 56 -10.11 7.48 -10.90
C ARG A 56 -10.28 6.63 -9.64
N ILE A 57 -11.46 6.64 -9.02
CA ILE A 57 -11.76 5.83 -7.84
C ILE A 57 -11.54 4.35 -8.10
N ARG A 58 -12.02 3.83 -9.24
CA ARG A 58 -11.78 2.42 -9.59
C ARG A 58 -10.29 2.10 -9.78
N ALA A 59 -9.51 3.01 -10.34
CA ALA A 59 -8.07 2.84 -10.48
C ALA A 59 -7.36 2.84 -9.11
N GLU A 60 -7.71 3.76 -8.22
CA GLU A 60 -7.15 3.84 -6.86
C GLU A 60 -7.56 2.60 -6.03
N GLN A 61 -8.80 2.14 -6.11
CA GLN A 61 -9.26 0.89 -5.47
C GLN A 61 -8.46 -0.33 -5.97
N ALA A 62 -8.21 -0.42 -7.27
CA ALA A 62 -7.39 -1.50 -7.84
C ALA A 62 -5.95 -1.45 -7.31
N SER A 63 -5.36 -0.24 -7.24
CA SER A 63 -4.03 0.00 -6.69
C SER A 63 -3.95 -0.39 -5.21
N ALA A 64 -4.91 0.05 -4.39
CA ALA A 64 -5.01 -0.31 -2.97
C ALA A 64 -5.13 -1.83 -2.78
N LYS A 65 -5.97 -2.50 -3.58
CA LYS A 65 -6.12 -3.97 -3.54
C LYS A 65 -4.83 -4.69 -3.91
N ALA A 66 -4.07 -4.18 -4.88
CA ALA A 66 -2.77 -4.74 -5.25
C ALA A 66 -1.74 -4.55 -4.13
N ALA A 67 -1.67 -3.35 -3.53
CA ALA A 67 -0.79 -3.06 -2.41
C ALA A 67 -1.08 -3.94 -1.19
N ARG A 68 -2.36 -4.09 -0.81
CA ARG A 68 -2.78 -5.00 0.28
C ARG A 68 -2.39 -6.46 -0.01
N ARG A 69 -2.59 -6.93 -1.24
CA ARG A 69 -2.17 -8.29 -1.64
C ARG A 69 -0.65 -8.47 -1.53
N ARG A 70 0.14 -7.45 -1.86
CA ARG A 70 1.60 -7.49 -1.70
C ARG A 70 2.00 -7.54 -0.22
N LEU A 71 1.36 -6.72 0.62
CA LEU A 71 1.58 -6.71 2.07
C LEU A 71 1.29 -8.07 2.71
N LEU A 72 0.16 -8.70 2.34
CA LEU A 72 -0.20 -10.02 2.85
C LEU A 72 0.85 -11.09 2.49
N LYS A 73 1.38 -11.05 1.26
CA LYS A 73 2.46 -11.97 0.83
C LYS A 73 3.74 -11.80 1.65
N ILE A 74 4.13 -10.55 1.94
CA ILE A 74 5.30 -10.25 2.78
C ILE A 74 5.05 -10.75 4.20
N ASN A 75 3.86 -10.49 4.75
CA ASN A 75 3.52 -10.93 6.11
C ASN A 75 3.44 -12.46 6.25
N SER A 76 3.01 -13.19 5.21
CA SER A 76 3.02 -14.66 5.19
C SER A 76 4.40 -15.27 4.95
N ALA A 77 5.39 -14.48 4.53
CA ALA A 77 6.77 -14.91 4.32
C ALA A 77 7.67 -14.71 5.55
N ARG A 78 7.11 -14.17 6.63
CA ARG A 78 7.73 -14.00 7.95
C ARG A 78 7.42 -15.19 8.84
#